data_AF-A0A8D2LEM7-F1
#
_entry.id   AF-A0A8D2LEM7-F1
#
_cell.length_a   1.000
_cell.length_b   1.000
_cell.length_c   1.000
_cell.angle_alpha   90.00
_cell.angle_beta   90.00
_cell.angle_gamma   90.00
#
_symmetry.space_group_name_H-M   'P 1'
#
loop_
_entity.id
_entity.type
_entity.pdbx_description
1 polymer ?
#
loop_
_entity_poly.entity_id
_entity_poly.type
_entity_poly.pdbx_seq_one_letter_code
_entity_poly.pdbx_strand_id
1 'polypeptide(L)'
;QYFGRFCSLMAAYTRKTAKLRDKADLLVKQLLDYANTESPELRTTVKNFAEELARVQDYRQAEVERLEVKVVEPLKVYGMLIKQTRADIKKFNNARKNEMKQLQQLEKIRLKSPSNRHVIVSFLWKRYGS
;
A
#
# COMPACT_ATOMS: atom_id res chain seq x y z
N GLN A 1 -1.93 -10.99 2.86
CA GLN A 1 -3.35 -11.01 3.27
C GLN A 1 -3.63 -9.99 4.37
N TYR A 2 -2.80 -9.93 5.42
CA TYR A 2 -2.98 -9.05 6.57
C TYR A 2 -2.85 -7.55 6.28
N PHE A 3 -1.83 -7.11 5.54
CA PHE A 3 -1.62 -5.69 5.25
C PHE A 3 -2.80 -5.00 4.55
N GLY A 4 -3.47 -5.69 3.63
CA GLY A 4 -4.69 -5.18 3.01
C GLY A 4 -5.82 -4.97 4.03
N ARG A 5 -6.00 -5.92 4.95
CA ARG A 5 -6.97 -5.81 6.05
C ARG A 5 -6.63 -4.66 6.99
N PHE A 6 -5.36 -4.51 7.37
CA PHE A 6 -4.92 -3.39 8.21
C PHE A 6 -5.14 -2.04 7.53
N CYS A 7 -4.79 -1.89 6.24
CA CYS A 7 -5.04 -0.66 5.49
C CYS A 7 -6.53 -0.32 5.46
N SER A 8 -7.40 -1.29 5.17
CA SER A 8 -8.86 -1.08 5.17
C SER A 8 -9.40 -0.72 6.55
N LEU A 9 -8.91 -1.38 7.61
CA LEU A 9 -9.34 -1.14 8.98
C LEU A 9 -8.91 0.26 9.47
N MET A 10 -7.66 0.65 9.23
CA MET A 10 -7.15 1.97 9.60
C MET A 10 -7.87 3.07 8.83
N ALA A 11 -8.10 2.90 7.53
CA ALA A 11 -8.89 3.87 6.75
C ALA A 11 -10.34 3.98 7.27
N ALA A 12 -10.95 2.87 7.69
CA ALA A 12 -12.28 2.89 8.30
C ALA A 12 -12.29 3.59 9.66
N TYR A 13 -11.26 3.39 10.48
CA TYR A 13 -11.05 4.10 11.73
C TYR A 13 -10.93 5.62 11.50
N THR A 14 -10.04 6.07 10.61
CA THR A 14 -9.86 7.49 10.27
C THR A 14 -11.18 8.13 9.83
N ARG A 15 -11.97 7.45 8.97
CA ARG A 15 -13.29 7.95 8.56
C ARG A 15 -14.29 8.04 9.70
N LYS A 16 -14.27 7.10 10.66
CA LYS A 16 -15.13 7.17 11.85
C LYS A 16 -14.75 8.35 12.74
N THR A 17 -13.44 8.59 12.93
CA THR A 17 -12.94 9.76 13.65
C THR A 17 -13.38 11.05 12.95
N ALA A 18 -13.23 11.16 11.63
CA ALA A 18 -13.73 12.32 10.87
C ALA A 18 -15.24 12.54 11.03
N LYS A 19 -16.05 11.48 10.92
CA LYS A 19 -17.51 11.57 11.12
C LYS A 19 -17.90 12.01 12.51
N LEU A 20 -17.18 11.55 13.52
CA LEU A 20 -17.42 12.02 14.88
C LEU A 20 -17.15 13.54 14.95
N ARG A 21 -16.20 14.10 14.19
CA ARG A 21 -15.85 15.54 14.18
C ARG A 21 -16.99 16.33 13.59
N ASP A 22 -17.47 15.91 12.43
CA ASP A 22 -18.63 16.50 11.79
C ASP A 22 -19.85 16.55 12.72
N LYS A 23 -20.05 15.52 13.55
CA LYS A 23 -21.14 15.50 14.55
C LYS A 23 -20.93 16.49 15.68
N ALA A 24 -19.70 16.65 16.16
CA ALA A 24 -19.40 17.63 17.18
C ALA A 24 -19.50 19.07 16.64
N ASP A 25 -19.12 19.33 15.39
CA ASP A 25 -19.30 20.63 14.74
C ASP A 25 -20.79 21.01 14.64
N LEU A 26 -21.65 20.03 14.36
CA LEU A 26 -23.10 20.22 14.41
C LEU A 26 -23.58 20.58 15.81
N LEU A 27 -23.06 19.91 16.86
CA LEU A 27 -23.40 20.23 18.25
C LEU A 27 -22.95 21.64 18.63
N VAL A 28 -21.73 22.04 18.25
CA VAL A 28 -21.23 23.41 18.44
C VAL A 28 -22.19 24.40 17.82
N LYS A 29 -22.62 24.17 16.57
CA LYS A 29 -23.60 25.05 15.90
C LYS A 29 -24.91 25.14 16.67
N GLN A 30 -25.47 24.00 17.11
CA GLN A 30 -26.72 23.97 17.88
C GLN A 30 -26.60 24.69 19.23
N LEU A 31 -25.45 24.57 19.90
CA LEU A 31 -25.18 25.28 21.15
C LEU A 31 -25.11 26.79 20.92
N LEU A 32 -24.48 27.24 19.84
CA LEU A 32 -24.42 28.66 19.48
C LEU A 32 -25.81 29.22 19.13
N ASP A 33 -26.61 28.46 18.38
CA ASP A 33 -27.99 28.81 18.05
C ASP A 33 -28.85 28.92 19.32
N TYR A 34 -28.75 27.94 20.22
CA TYR A 34 -29.42 27.95 21.53
C TYR A 34 -28.96 29.12 22.40
N ALA A 35 -27.66 29.43 22.47
CA ALA A 35 -27.17 30.55 23.26
C ALA A 35 -27.84 31.89 22.87
N ASN A 36 -28.19 32.06 21.60
CA ASN A 36 -28.84 33.28 21.13
C ASN A 36 -30.31 33.41 21.61
N THR A 37 -30.96 32.32 22.05
CA THR A 37 -32.33 32.37 22.63
C THR A 37 -32.34 32.65 24.12
N GLU A 38 -31.20 32.52 24.80
CA GLU A 38 -31.09 32.62 26.26
C GLU A 38 -30.80 34.04 26.78
N SER A 39 -30.91 34.20 28.11
CA SER A 39 -30.54 35.43 28.82
C SER A 39 -29.07 35.80 28.56
N PRO A 40 -28.67 37.08 28.70
CA PRO A 40 -27.29 37.52 28.46
C PRO A 40 -26.23 36.73 29.26
N GLU A 41 -26.54 36.39 30.51
CA GLU A 41 -25.65 35.64 31.40
C GLU A 41 -25.45 34.22 30.87
N LEU A 42 -26.55 33.51 30.58
CA LEU A 42 -26.50 32.13 30.11
C LEU A 42 -25.95 32.04 28.69
N ARG A 43 -26.27 32.99 27.82
CA ARG A 43 -25.74 33.11 26.45
C ARG A 43 -24.21 33.11 26.45
N THR A 44 -23.60 33.90 27.31
CA THR A 44 -22.14 34.01 27.39
C THR A 44 -21.53 32.67 27.82
N THR A 45 -22.09 32.03 28.84
CA THR A 45 -21.63 30.72 29.31
C THR A 45 -21.75 29.64 28.23
N VAL A 46 -22.88 29.57 27.52
CA VAL A 46 -23.09 28.57 26.47
C VAL A 46 -22.17 28.82 25.27
N LYS A 47 -21.94 30.08 24.88
CA LYS A 47 -20.97 30.41 23.81
C LYS A 47 -19.56 29.95 24.17
N ASN A 48 -19.10 30.26 25.38
CA ASN A 48 -17.79 29.82 25.86
C ASN A 48 -17.69 28.28 25.86
N PHE A 49 -18.73 27.58 26.30
CA PHE A 49 -18.79 26.12 26.26
C PHE A 49 -18.70 25.57 24.83
N ALA A 50 -19.44 26.17 23.88
CA ALA A 50 -19.41 25.78 22.48
C ALA A 50 -18.03 26.03 21.85
N GLU A 51 -17.36 27.14 22.20
CA GLU A 51 -16.00 27.45 21.75
C GLU A 51 -14.97 26.44 22.26
N GLU A 52 -15.03 26.04 23.54
CA GLU A 52 -14.14 24.99 24.06
C GLU A 52 -14.38 23.64 23.36
N LEU A 53 -15.65 23.29 23.09
CA LEU A 53 -15.97 22.09 22.32
C LEU A 53 -15.44 22.16 20.89
N ALA A 54 -15.47 23.34 20.26
CA ALA A 54 -14.91 23.57 18.92
C ALA A 54 -13.39 23.37 18.91
N ARG A 55 -12.65 23.86 19.91
CA ARG A 55 -11.20 23.62 20.04
C ARG A 55 -10.87 22.13 20.16
N VAL A 56 -11.69 21.35 20.87
CA VAL A 56 -11.55 19.88 20.90
C VAL A 56 -11.68 19.28 19.50
N GLN A 57 -12.50 19.87 18.62
CA GLN A 57 -12.65 19.40 17.23
C GLN A 57 -11.47 19.79 16.35
N ASP A 58 -10.82 20.92 16.60
CA ASP A 58 -9.59 21.30 15.91
C ASP A 58 -8.47 20.28 16.16
N TYR A 59 -8.30 19.84 17.42
CA TYR A 59 -7.36 18.76 17.74
C TYR A 59 -7.70 17.46 17.02
N ARG A 60 -8.99 17.18 16.86
CA ARG A 60 -9.44 15.97 16.17
C ARG A 60 -9.31 16.05 14.66
N GLN A 61 -9.43 17.24 14.08
CA GLN A 61 -9.09 17.47 12.69
C GLN A 61 -7.59 17.20 12.46
N ALA A 62 -6.72 17.69 13.35
CA ALA A 62 -5.29 17.37 13.30
C ALA A 62 -5.01 15.86 13.48
N GLU A 63 -5.77 15.16 14.34
CA GLU A 63 -5.70 13.71 14.47
C GLU A 63 -6.07 13.01 13.15
N VAL A 64 -7.18 13.39 12.51
CA VAL A 64 -7.65 12.82 11.24
C VAL A 64 -6.62 13.01 10.14
N GLU A 65 -6.06 14.21 9.98
CA GLU A 65 -5.02 14.51 9.00
C GLU A 65 -3.76 13.68 9.25
N ARG A 66 -3.35 13.58 10.53
CA ARG A 66 -2.19 12.78 10.89
C ARG A 66 -2.42 11.30 10.65
N LEU A 67 -3.61 10.77 10.95
CA LEU A 67 -3.97 9.38 10.65
C LEU A 67 -3.91 9.11 9.15
N GLU A 68 -4.46 10.00 8.32
CA GLU A 68 -4.42 9.80 6.87
C GLU A 68 -2.99 9.85 6.33
N VAL A 69 -2.23 10.89 6.66
CA VAL A 69 -0.88 11.12 6.10
C VAL A 69 0.17 10.17 6.66
N LYS A 70 0.13 9.90 7.97
CA LYS A 70 1.21 9.16 8.66
C LYS A 70 0.91 7.69 8.88
N VAL A 71 -0.34 7.26 8.72
CA VAL A 71 -0.73 5.87 9.00
C VAL A 71 -1.35 5.20 7.78
N VAL A 72 -2.37 5.81 7.18
CA VAL A 72 -3.09 5.20 6.05
C VAL A 72 -2.25 5.25 4.78
N GLU A 73 -1.65 6.39 4.44
CA GLU A 73 -0.90 6.57 3.20
C GLU A 73 0.33 5.65 3.09
N PRO A 74 1.18 5.50 4.12
CA PRO A 74 2.31 4.57 4.07
C PRO A 74 1.86 3.11 3.85
N LEU A 75 0.73 2.70 4.45
CA LEU A 75 0.18 1.36 4.26
C LEU A 75 -0.32 1.13 2.84
N LYS A 76 -0.90 2.15 2.18
CA LYS A 76 -1.32 2.06 0.77
C LYS A 76 -0.11 1.86 -0.14
N VAL A 77 0.94 2.68 0.03
CA VAL A 77 2.19 2.59 -0.75
C VAL A 77 2.83 1.22 -0.61
N TYR A 78 2.95 0.74 0.62
CA TYR A 78 3.51 -0.58 0.88
C TYR A 78 2.69 -1.71 0.22
N GLY A 79 1.35 -1.58 0.25
CA GLY A 79 0.45 -2.50 -0.45
C GLY A 79 0.67 -2.54 -1.97
N MET A 80 0.95 -1.38 -2.59
CA MET A 80 1.30 -1.30 -4.01
C MET A 80 2.65 -1.96 -4.30
N LEU A 81 3.67 -1.68 -3.47
CA LEU A 81 5.00 -2.26 -3.62
C LEU A 81 4.97 -3.80 -3.57
N ILE A 82 4.27 -4.38 -2.59
CA ILE A 82 4.12 -5.85 -2.50
C ILE A 82 3.48 -6.44 -3.77
N LYS A 83 2.44 -5.78 -4.30
CA LYS A 83 1.78 -6.24 -5.54
C LYS A 83 2.75 -6.22 -6.70
N GLN A 84 3.53 -5.15 -6.84
CA GLN A 84 4.54 -4.99 -7.88
C GLN A 84 5.62 -6.07 -7.76
N THR A 85 6.23 -6.22 -6.59
CA THR A 85 7.27 -7.24 -6.34
C THR A 85 6.76 -8.65 -6.64
N ARG A 86 5.51 -8.97 -6.29
CA ARG A 86 4.90 -10.27 -6.62
C ARG A 86 4.76 -10.47 -8.14
N ALA A 87 4.38 -9.44 -8.87
CA ALA A 87 4.30 -9.50 -10.33
C ALA A 87 5.68 -9.72 -10.96
N ASP A 88 6.72 -9.06 -10.44
CA ASP A 88 8.09 -9.18 -10.92
C ASP A 88 8.67 -10.58 -10.63
N ILE A 89 8.44 -11.13 -9.44
CA ILE A 89 8.80 -12.53 -9.13
C ILE A 89 8.12 -13.51 -10.09
N LYS A 90 6.85 -13.30 -10.42
CA LYS A 90 6.11 -14.15 -11.37
C LYS A 90 6.73 -14.06 -12.77
N LYS A 91 7.09 -12.86 -13.24
CA LYS A 91 7.78 -12.66 -14.52
C LYS A 91 9.13 -13.38 -14.53
N PHE A 92 9.95 -13.19 -13.49
CA PHE A 92 11.25 -13.83 -13.36
C PHE A 92 11.15 -15.36 -13.39
N ASN A 93 10.20 -15.94 -12.63
CA ASN A 93 9.98 -17.38 -12.62
C ASN A 93 9.57 -17.94 -13.99
N ASN A 94 8.76 -17.19 -14.75
CA ASN A 94 8.37 -17.58 -16.10
C ASN A 94 9.56 -17.55 -17.06
N ALA A 95 10.39 -16.51 -17.01
CA ALA A 95 11.61 -16.41 -17.80
C ALA A 95 12.56 -17.59 -17.50
N ARG A 96 12.83 -17.84 -16.22
CA ARG A 96 13.65 -18.98 -15.77
C ARG A 96 13.10 -20.32 -16.25
N LYS A 97 11.77 -20.50 -16.23
CA LYS A 97 11.11 -21.73 -16.71
C LYS A 97 11.30 -21.92 -18.21
N ASN A 98 11.28 -20.83 -18.99
CA ASN A 98 11.52 -20.89 -20.43
C ASN A 98 12.98 -21.20 -20.75
N GLU A 99 13.93 -20.56 -20.05
CA GLU A 99 15.36 -20.87 -20.16
C GLU A 99 15.65 -22.34 -19.84
N MET A 100 15.06 -22.86 -18.75
CA MET A 100 15.22 -24.26 -18.37
C MET A 100 14.71 -25.21 -19.47
N LYS A 101 13.58 -24.88 -20.11
CA LYS A 101 13.06 -25.68 -21.24
C LYS A 101 14.00 -25.63 -22.44
N GLN A 102 14.57 -24.46 -22.75
CA GLN A 102 15.53 -24.31 -23.84
C GLN A 102 16.80 -25.14 -23.58
N LEU A 103 17.33 -25.10 -22.35
CA LEU A 103 18.47 -25.94 -21.94
C LEU A 103 18.18 -27.43 -22.09
N GLN A 104 17.01 -27.89 -21.62
CA GLN A 104 16.59 -29.29 -21.78
C GLN A 104 16.46 -29.70 -23.26
N GLN A 105 16.01 -28.80 -24.13
CA GLN A 105 15.96 -29.06 -25.57
C GLN A 105 17.37 -29.17 -26.17
N LEU A 106 18.28 -28.26 -25.80
CA LEU A 106 19.69 -28.30 -26.22
C LEU A 106 20.39 -29.59 -25.78
N GLU A 107 20.17 -30.03 -24.54
CA GLU A 107 20.71 -31.31 -24.05
C GLU A 107 20.18 -32.51 -24.84
N LYS A 108 18.88 -32.55 -25.14
CA LYS A 108 18.29 -33.61 -25.97
C LYS A 108 18.90 -33.65 -27.37
N ILE A 109 19.11 -32.50 -28.00
CA ILE A 109 19.77 -32.41 -29.32
C ILE A 109 21.22 -32.90 -29.21
N ARG A 110 21.96 -32.48 -28.18
CA ARG A 110 23.34 -32.93 -27.93
C ARG A 110 23.45 -34.44 -27.75
N LEU A 111 22.49 -35.06 -27.07
CA LEU A 111 22.46 -36.52 -26.87
C LEU A 111 22.03 -37.30 -28.13
N LYS A 112 21.13 -36.74 -28.95
CA LYS A 112 20.67 -37.34 -30.21
C LYS A 112 21.65 -37.19 -31.38
N SER A 113 22.70 -36.38 -31.23
CA SER A 113 23.77 -36.23 -32.22
C SER A 113 25.11 -36.83 -31.72
N PRO A 114 25.30 -38.17 -31.78
CA PRO A 114 26.60 -38.79 -31.51
C PRO A 114 27.67 -38.37 -32.54
N SER A 115 27.25 -38.08 -33.78
CA SER A 115 28.14 -37.83 -34.92
C SER A 115 28.95 -36.52 -34.81
N ASN A 116 28.47 -35.54 -34.04
CA ASN A 116 29.19 -34.28 -33.85
C ASN A 116 30.36 -34.40 -32.85
N ARG A 117 30.47 -35.51 -32.10
CA ARG A 117 31.65 -35.74 -31.25
C ARG A 117 32.92 -35.94 -32.09
N HIS A 118 32.83 -36.65 -33.21
CA HIS A 118 33.98 -36.85 -34.11
C HIS A 118 34.40 -35.57 -34.84
N VAL A 119 33.43 -34.73 -35.25
CA VAL A 119 33.72 -33.45 -35.93
C VAL A 119 34.38 -32.45 -34.98
N ILE A 120 33.95 -32.38 -33.71
CA ILE A 120 34.55 -31.48 -32.71
C ILE A 120 35.95 -31.98 -32.30
N VAL A 121 36.13 -33.29 -32.11
CA VAL A 121 37.45 -33.88 -31.81
C VAL A 121 38.40 -33.70 -33.00
N SER A 122 37.93 -33.87 -34.25
CA SER A 122 38.77 -33.65 -35.43
C SER A 122 39.12 -32.17 -35.64
N PHE A 123 38.21 -31.24 -35.30
CA PHE A 123 38.48 -29.81 -35.36
C PHE A 123 39.48 -29.35 -34.29
N LEU A 124 39.38 -29.87 -33.08
CA LEU A 124 40.34 -29.56 -32.00
C LEU A 124 41.71 -30.20 -32.27
N TRP A 125 41.74 -31.42 -32.82
CA TRP A 125 42.99 -32.06 -33.24
C TRP A 125 43.65 -31.33 -34.42
N LYS A 126 42.89 -30.84 -35.41
CA LYS A 126 43.44 -29.99 -36.49
C LYS A 126 43.97 -28.63 -36.03
N ARG A 127 43.49 -28.13 -34.88
CA ARG A 127 43.84 -26.79 -34.36
C ARG A 127 44.98 -26.82 -33.33
N TYR A 128 45.20 -27.96 -32.67
CA TYR A 128 46.17 -28.11 -31.58
C TYR A 128 47.03 -29.39 -31.65
N GLY A 129 46.91 -30.19 -32.71
CA GLY A 129 47.66 -31.43 -32.91
C GLY A 129 48.68 -31.30 -34.05
N SER A 130 49.95 -31.27 -33.65
CA SER A 130 51.21 -31.15 -34.43
C SER A 130 51.45 -29.81 -35.11
#